data_AF-A0A7Y5Q0C0-F1
#
_entry.id   AF-A0A7Y5Q0C0-F1
#
_cell.length_a   1.000
_cell.length_b   1.000
_cell.length_c   1.000
_cell.angle_alpha   90.00
_cell.angle_beta   90.00
_cell.angle_gamma   90.00
#
_symmetry.space_group_name_H-M   'P 1'
#
loop_
_entity.id
_entity.type
_entity.pdbx_description
1 polymer ?
#
loop_
_entity_poly.entity_id
_entity_poly.type
_entity_poly.pdbx_seq_one_letter_code
_entity_poly.pdbx_strand_id
1 'polypeptide(L)'
;MRIELVHPAPQGITTGNRVTALRWAGIFRELGHEVRVRREWSGAAVDVLVALNARKSGEAIRRCAVSSPTTHIVGVITGTDLYERLDGLPEMRETLELSGHIVTLQHLAAERLDPRLASRVRTIVQSAPS
;
A
#
# COMPACT_ATOMS: atom_id res chain seq x y z
N MET A 1 -10.08 -12.20 7.97
CA MET A 1 -9.78 -12.03 6.53
C MET A 1 -8.38 -12.55 6.25
N ARG A 2 -8.11 -12.95 5.01
CA ARG A 2 -6.80 -13.24 4.44
C ARG A 2 -6.24 -11.96 3.84
N ILE A 3 -5.16 -11.45 4.43
CA ILE A 3 -4.52 -10.20 4.05
C ILE A 3 -3.13 -10.53 3.53
N GLU A 4 -2.81 -10.03 2.33
CA GLU A 4 -1.43 -10.01 1.85
C GLU A 4 -0.91 -8.59 1.86
N LEU A 5 0.23 -8.40 2.52
CA LEU A 5 0.89 -7.11 2.63
C LEU A 5 2.19 -7.18 1.84
N VAL A 6 2.27 -6.38 0.77
CA VAL A 6 3.44 -6.32 -0.11
C VAL A 6 4.26 -5.07 0.15
N HIS A 7 5.59 -5.17 0.08
CA HIS A 7 6.50 -4.03 0.21
C HIS A 7 7.73 -4.18 -0.71
N PRO A 8 8.28 -3.09 -1.28
CA PRO A 8 9.34 -3.16 -2.28
C PRO A 8 10.76 -3.32 -1.69
N ALA A 9 10.89 -3.66 -0.40
CA ALA A 9 12.22 -3.63 0.22
C ALA A 9 13.10 -4.78 -0.29
N PRO A 10 14.37 -4.52 -0.68
CA PRO A 10 15.32 -5.55 -1.06
C PRO A 10 15.55 -6.56 0.08
N GLN A 11 15.96 -7.79 -0.27
CA GLN A 11 16.39 -8.77 0.72
C GLN A 11 17.62 -8.26 1.48
N GLY A 12 17.68 -8.51 2.79
CA GLY A 12 18.81 -8.10 3.64
C GLY A 12 18.85 -6.61 4.02
N ILE A 13 17.96 -5.77 3.48
CA ILE A 13 17.91 -4.34 3.80
C ILE A 13 16.63 -4.01 4.58
N THR A 14 16.81 -3.48 5.79
CA THR A 14 15.72 -2.93 6.58
C THR A 14 15.40 -1.52 6.08
N THR A 15 14.33 -1.38 5.31
CA THR A 15 13.80 -0.07 4.90
C THR A 15 12.60 0.32 5.76
N GLY A 16 12.27 1.61 5.80
CA GLY A 16 11.06 2.10 6.49
C GLY A 16 9.77 1.40 6.02
N ASN A 17 9.70 1.02 4.74
CA ASN A 17 8.56 0.28 4.18
C ASN A 17 8.46 -1.14 4.75
N ARG A 18 9.60 -1.84 4.93
CA ARG A 18 9.61 -3.17 5.58
C ARG A 18 9.21 -3.07 7.04
N VAL A 19 9.73 -2.09 7.78
CA VAL A 19 9.36 -1.88 9.19
C VAL A 19 7.86 -1.59 9.31
N THR A 20 7.32 -0.72 8.45
CA THR A 20 5.88 -0.42 8.40
C THR A 20 5.06 -1.67 8.09
N ALA A 21 5.46 -2.43 7.08
CA ALA A 21 4.82 -3.69 6.68
C ALA A 21 4.73 -4.68 7.85
N LEU A 22 5.82 -4.89 8.57
CA LEU A 22 5.87 -5.80 9.71
C LEU A 22 5.02 -5.31 10.89
N ARG A 23 5.04 -4.01 11.17
CA ARG A 23 4.19 -3.41 12.22
C ARG A 23 2.70 -3.59 11.92
N TRP A 24 2.28 -3.24 10.70
CA TRP A 24 0.88 -3.39 10.29
C TRP A 24 0.46 -4.85 10.27
N ALA A 25 1.35 -5.76 9.87
CA ALA A 25 1.08 -7.19 9.95
C ALA A 25 0.87 -7.68 11.39
N GLY A 26 1.57 -7.11 12.37
CA GLY A 26 1.31 -7.35 13.79
C GLY A 26 -0.11 -6.92 14.18
N ILE A 27 -0.46 -5.66 13.91
CA ILE A 27 -1.78 -5.09 14.24
C ILE A 27 -2.91 -5.92 13.59
N PHE A 28 -2.80 -6.25 12.30
CA PHE A 28 -3.81 -7.05 11.61
C PHE A 28 -3.96 -8.46 12.21
N ARG A 29 -2.86 -9.08 12.67
CA ARG A 29 -2.92 -10.38 13.34
C ARG A 29 -3.56 -10.28 14.72
N GLU A 30 -3.29 -9.23 15.49
CA GLU A 30 -3.94 -8.96 16.77
C GLU A 30 -5.46 -8.78 16.61
N LEU A 31 -5.89 -8.22 15.47
CA LEU A 31 -7.30 -8.14 15.08
C LEU A 31 -7.89 -9.46 14.55
N GLY A 32 -7.15 -10.57 14.60
CA GLY A 32 -7.62 -11.90 14.23
C GLY A 32 -7.59 -12.20 12.72
N HIS A 33 -6.75 -11.52 11.94
CA HIS A 33 -6.61 -11.77 10.50
C HIS A 33 -5.43 -12.70 10.18
N GLU A 34 -5.54 -13.46 9.09
CA GLU A 34 -4.41 -14.20 8.52
C GLU A 34 -3.59 -13.23 7.66
N VAL A 35 -2.32 -13.01 8.01
CA VAL A 35 -1.49 -12.00 7.34
C VAL A 35 -0.19 -12.60 6.82
N ARG A 36 0.06 -12.43 5.52
CA ARG A 36 1.32 -12.78 4.86
C ARG A 36 2.02 -11.52 4.39
N VAL A 37 3.28 -11.36 4.77
CA VAL A 37 4.11 -10.24 4.31
C VAL A 37 5.02 -10.74 3.19
N ARG A 38 4.98 -10.09 2.03
CA ARG A 38 5.73 -10.47 0.84
C ARG A 38 6.35 -9.25 0.16
N ARG A 39 7.24 -9.50 -0.80
CA ARG A 39 7.75 -8.43 -1.68
C ARG A 39 6.88 -8.22 -2.91
N GLU A 40 6.28 -9.29 -3.38
CA GLU A 40 5.41 -9.34 -4.54
C GLU A 40 4.12 -10.04 -4.16
N TRP A 41 3.04 -9.71 -4.86
CA TRP A 41 1.78 -10.41 -4.70
C TRP A 41 1.93 -11.86 -5.19
N SER A 42 1.46 -12.80 -4.37
CA SER A 42 1.62 -14.24 -4.57
C SER A 42 0.77 -14.81 -5.70
N GLY A 43 -0.20 -14.05 -6.21
CA GLY A 43 -1.21 -14.56 -7.13
C GLY A 43 -2.34 -15.32 -6.45
N ALA A 44 -2.29 -15.49 -5.11
CA ALA A 44 -3.34 -16.17 -4.37
C ALA A 44 -4.59 -15.29 -4.21
N ALA A 45 -5.76 -15.93 -4.15
CA ALA A 45 -7.00 -15.28 -3.76
C ALA A 45 -6.91 -14.83 -2.30
N VAL A 46 -7.00 -13.52 -2.08
CA VAL A 46 -6.97 -12.87 -0.77
C VAL A 46 -8.15 -11.93 -0.65
N ASP A 47 -8.55 -11.59 0.57
CA ASP A 47 -9.68 -10.67 0.77
C ASP A 47 -9.19 -9.22 0.63
N VAL A 48 -7.94 -8.96 1.07
CA VAL A 48 -7.31 -7.64 1.01
C VAL A 48 -5.85 -7.75 0.57
N LEU A 49 -5.46 -6.93 -0.41
CA LEU A 49 -4.07 -6.65 -0.75
C LEU A 49 -3.69 -5.26 -0.21
N VAL A 50 -2.70 -5.18 0.67
CA VAL A 50 -2.12 -3.93 1.17
C VAL A 50 -0.76 -3.72 0.53
N ALA A 51 -0.63 -2.73 -0.33
CA ALA A 51 0.58 -2.46 -1.10
C ALA A 51 1.33 -1.24 -0.55
N LEU A 52 2.40 -1.50 0.21
CA LEU A 52 3.27 -0.47 0.75
C LEU A 52 4.13 0.09 -0.36
N ASN A 53 4.12 1.41 -0.52
CA ASN A 53 4.71 2.13 -1.63
C ASN A 53 3.96 1.85 -2.95
N ALA A 54 2.86 2.58 -3.14
CA ALA A 54 1.95 2.37 -4.27
C ALA A 54 2.70 2.33 -5.60
N ARG A 55 3.68 3.21 -5.84
CA ARG A 55 4.45 3.20 -7.09
C ARG A 55 5.26 1.92 -7.28
N LYS A 56 6.18 1.60 -6.35
CA LYS A 56 7.09 0.44 -6.51
C LYS A 56 6.36 -0.89 -6.38
N SER A 57 5.18 -0.91 -5.75
CA SER A 57 4.29 -2.06 -5.70
C SER A 57 3.20 -2.03 -6.79
N GLY A 58 3.28 -1.13 -7.77
CA GLY A 58 2.27 -1.00 -8.84
C GLY A 58 2.04 -2.29 -9.62
N GLU A 59 3.08 -3.11 -9.80
CA GLU A 59 2.94 -4.40 -10.47
C GLU A 59 2.08 -5.40 -9.67
N ALA A 60 2.22 -5.42 -8.35
CA ALA A 60 1.38 -6.23 -7.48
C ALA A 60 -0.09 -5.78 -7.56
N ILE A 61 -0.32 -4.46 -7.59
CA ILE A 61 -1.65 -3.86 -7.71
C ILE A 61 -2.29 -4.22 -9.05
N ARG A 62 -1.60 -4.00 -10.18
CA ARG A 62 -2.10 -4.33 -11.52
C ARG A 62 -2.46 -5.80 -11.66
N ARG A 63 -1.53 -6.69 -11.28
CA ARG A 63 -1.77 -8.15 -11.35
C ARG A 63 -2.96 -8.56 -10.49
N CYS A 64 -3.07 -8.03 -9.27
CA CYS A 64 -4.20 -8.33 -8.40
C CYS A 64 -5.52 -7.83 -8.97
N ALA A 65 -5.57 -6.60 -9.50
CA ALA A 65 -6.78 -6.01 -10.07
C ALA A 65 -7.30 -6.81 -11.27
N VAL A 66 -6.40 -7.32 -12.12
CA VAL A 66 -6.76 -8.15 -13.29
C VAL A 66 -7.19 -9.55 -12.86
N SER A 67 -6.44 -10.19 -11.95
CA SER A 67 -6.62 -11.60 -11.63
C SER A 67 -7.65 -11.87 -10.52
N SER A 68 -8.01 -10.88 -9.72
CA SER A 68 -8.96 -11.06 -8.62
C SER A 68 -9.84 -9.81 -8.40
N PRO A 69 -10.91 -9.64 -9.19
CA PRO A 69 -11.80 -8.47 -9.12
C PRO A 69 -12.50 -8.29 -7.76
N THR A 70 -12.59 -9.35 -6.95
CA THR A 70 -13.20 -9.32 -5.62
C THR A 70 -12.23 -8.93 -4.51
N THR A 71 -10.92 -8.87 -4.79
CA THR A 71 -9.92 -8.48 -3.79
C THR A 71 -9.98 -6.97 -3.55
N HIS A 72 -10.06 -6.55 -2.29
CA HIS A 72 -9.93 -5.13 -1.95
C HIS A 72 -8.46 -4.70 -2.00
N ILE A 73 -8.16 -3.71 -2.83
CA ILE A 73 -6.79 -3.20 -2.99
C ILE A 73 -6.63 -1.90 -2.20
N VAL A 74 -5.64 -1.88 -1.30
CA VAL A 74 -5.23 -0.73 -0.51
C VAL A 74 -3.82 -0.30 -0.97
N GLY A 75 -3.74 0.84 -1.67
CA GLY A 75 -2.46 1.45 -2.06
C GLY A 75 -1.95 2.38 -0.97
N VAL A 76 -0.72 2.20 -0.50
CA VAL A 76 -0.13 3.05 0.55
C VAL A 76 0.94 3.95 -0.04
N ILE A 77 0.74 5.26 0.10
CA ILE A 77 1.71 6.30 -0.26
C ILE A 77 2.63 6.52 0.94
N THR A 78 3.87 6.09 0.77
CA THR A 78 4.94 6.14 1.76
C THR A 78 5.81 7.39 1.59
N GLY A 79 6.70 7.66 2.56
CA GLY A 79 7.60 8.82 2.51
C GLY A 79 8.40 8.91 1.21
N THR A 80 8.92 7.79 0.70
CA THR A 80 9.69 7.77 -0.55
C THR A 80 8.85 8.02 -1.81
N ASP A 81 7.52 7.86 -1.75
CA ASP A 81 6.63 8.21 -2.88
C ASP A 81 6.44 9.73 -3.01
N LEU A 82 6.64 10.45 -1.91
CA LEU A 82 6.37 11.89 -1.83
C LEU A 82 7.51 12.75 -2.35
N TYR A 83 8.74 12.22 -2.29
CA TYR A 83 9.92 12.89 -2.82
C TYR A 83 10.02 12.82 -4.35
N GLU A 84 9.37 11.83 -4.97
CA GLU A 84 9.42 11.61 -6.41
C GLU A 84 8.05 11.92 -7.03
N ARG A 85 7.73 13.22 -7.17
CA ARG A 85 6.57 13.80 -7.89
C ARG A 85 5.33 12.89 -8.02
N LEU A 86 4.50 12.86 -6.98
CA LEU A 86 3.18 12.20 -6.96
C LEU A 86 2.32 12.51 -8.21
N ASP A 87 2.42 13.74 -8.72
CA ASP A 87 1.42 14.30 -9.63
C ASP A 87 1.83 14.15 -11.12
N GLY A 88 3.02 13.59 -11.39
CA GLY A 88 3.63 13.62 -12.73
C GLY A 88 3.85 12.28 -13.42
N LEU A 89 3.58 11.15 -12.76
CA LEU A 89 3.87 9.82 -13.29
C LEU A 89 2.58 9.09 -13.66
N PRO A 90 2.32 8.80 -14.96
CA PRO A 90 1.13 8.07 -15.40
C PRO A 90 0.93 6.72 -14.67
N GLU A 91 2.02 6.01 -14.40
CA GLU A 91 2.01 4.73 -13.68
C GLU A 91 1.49 4.86 -12.24
N MET A 92 1.77 5.98 -11.57
CA MET A 92 1.27 6.22 -10.21
C MET A 92 -0.23 6.49 -10.23
N ARG A 93 -0.71 7.30 -11.19
CA ARG A 93 -2.14 7.58 -11.36
C ARG A 93 -2.93 6.29 -11.57
N GLU A 94 -2.52 5.47 -12.53
CA GLU A 94 -3.15 4.17 -12.80
C GLU A 94 -3.22 3.31 -11.53
N THR A 95 -2.11 3.20 -10.82
CA THR A 95 -2.04 2.40 -9.60
C THR A 95 -2.99 2.88 -8.50
N LEU A 96 -3.13 4.20 -8.34
CA LEU A 96 -4.08 4.79 -7.39
C LEU A 96 -5.53 4.63 -7.83
N GLU A 97 -5.81 4.68 -9.14
CA GLU A 97 -7.16 4.46 -9.68
C GLU A 97 -7.63 3.01 -9.48
N LEU A 98 -6.71 2.04 -9.63
CA LEU A 98 -6.92 0.62 -9.33
C LEU A 98 -7.06 0.34 -7.82
N SER A 99 -6.59 1.26 -6.98
CA SER A 99 -6.73 1.14 -5.52
C SER A 99 -8.12 1.61 -5.09
N GLY A 100 -8.90 0.69 -4.51
CA GLY A 100 -10.20 1.02 -3.93
C GLY A 100 -10.08 1.92 -2.70
N HIS A 101 -8.98 1.78 -1.96
CA HIS A 101 -8.62 2.65 -0.84
C HIS A 101 -7.16 3.08 -0.94
N ILE A 102 -6.89 4.32 -0.52
CA ILE A 102 -5.55 4.91 -0.53
C ILE A 102 -5.21 5.32 0.89
N VAL A 103 -4.06 4.87 1.39
CA VAL A 103 -3.55 5.31 2.70
C VAL A 103 -2.34 6.20 2.51
N THR A 104 -2.34 7.35 3.17
CA THR A 104 -1.15 8.23 3.25
C THR A 104 -0.57 8.22 4.66
N LEU A 105 0.75 8.37 4.77
CA LEU A 105 1.42 8.41 6.08
C LEU A 105 1.61 9.83 6.64
N GLN A 106 1.19 10.86 5.89
CA GLN A 106 1.19 12.26 6.32
C GLN A 106 0.08 13.06 5.60
N HIS A 107 -0.34 14.17 6.17
CA HIS A 107 -1.44 14.99 5.63
C HIS A 107 -1.09 15.66 4.29
N LEU A 108 0.14 16.18 4.16
CA LEU A 108 0.60 16.83 2.92
C LEU A 108 0.54 15.90 1.70
N ALA A 109 0.69 14.59 1.90
CA ALA A 109 0.54 13.61 0.83
C ALA A 109 -0.89 13.57 0.29
N ALA A 110 -1.89 13.66 1.17
CA ALA A 110 -3.29 13.62 0.77
C ALA A 110 -3.70 14.90 0.03
N GLU A 111 -3.17 16.05 0.45
CA GLU A 111 -3.43 17.36 -0.17
C GLU A 111 -2.91 17.47 -1.62
N ARG A 112 -1.89 16.68 -1.97
CA ARG A 112 -1.30 16.68 -3.32
C ARG A 112 -2.03 15.77 -4.30
N LEU A 113 -2.90 14.88 -3.83
CA LEU A 113 -3.59 13.93 -4.71
C LEU A 113 -4.68 14.60 -5.54
N ASP A 114 -4.96 14.00 -6.69
CA ASP A 114 -6.10 14.38 -7.53
C ASP A 114 -7.39 14.37 -6.67
N PRO A 115 -8.17 15.47 -6.64
CA PRO A 115 -9.39 15.56 -5.84
C PRO A 115 -10.40 14.42 -6.10
N ARG A 116 -10.36 13.80 -7.28
CA ARG A 116 -11.20 12.64 -7.62
C ARG A 116 -10.90 11.41 -6.73
N LEU A 117 -9.70 11.33 -6.18
CA LEU A 117 -9.27 10.25 -5.30
C LEU A 117 -9.57 10.54 -3.82
N ALA A 118 -9.89 11.79 -3.46
CA ALA A 118 -9.98 12.23 -2.06
C ALA A 118 -10.97 11.40 -1.21
N SER A 119 -12.08 10.93 -1.79
CA SER A 119 -13.06 10.09 -1.10
C SER A 119 -12.52 8.72 -0.69
N ARG A 120 -11.44 8.25 -1.33
CA ARG A 120 -10.78 6.96 -1.07
C ARG A 120 -9.57 7.10 -0.15
N VAL A 121 -9.16 8.34 0.17
CA VAL A 121 -7.93 8.62 0.91
C VAL A 121 -8.18 8.63 2.41
N ARG A 122 -7.32 7.93 3.15
CA ARG A 122 -7.24 7.98 4.62
C ARG A 122 -5.80 8.25 5.04
N THR A 123 -5.59 9.25 5.88
CA THR A 123 -4.26 9.52 6.44
C THR A 123 -4.11 8.78 7.76
N ILE A 124 -3.09 7.92 7.86
CA ILE A 124 -2.68 7.24 9.09
C ILE A 124 -1.27 7.72 9.41
N VAL A 125 -1.17 8.68 10.33
CA VAL A 125 0.12 9.22 10.76
C VAL A 125 0.86 8.13 11.56
N GLN A 126 2.11 7.86 11.20
CA GLN A 126 2.94 6.93 11.94
C GLN A 126 3.46 7.60 13.22
N SER A 127 3.22 6.98 14.37
CA SER A 127 3.92 7.33 15.59
C SER A 127 5.35 6.75 15.56
N ALA A 128 6.33 7.53 16.01
CA ALA A 128 7.63 7.00 16.36
C ALA A 128 7.45 6.09 17.60
N PRO A 129 8.14 4.93 17.67
CA PRO A 129 8.23 4.24 18.95
C PRO A 129 8.91 5.19 19.94
N SER A 130 8.35 5.29 21.15
CA SER A 130 9.04 5.87 22.30
C SER A 130 10.20 4.97 22.72
#